data_AF-A0A0Q6VUM4-F1
#
_entry.id   AF-A0A0Q6VUM4-F1
#
_cell.length_a   1.000
_cell.length_b   1.000
_cell.length_c   1.000
_cell.angle_alpha   90.00
_cell.angle_beta   90.00
_cell.angle_gamma   90.00
#
_symmetry.space_group_name_H-M   'P 1'
#
loop_
_entity.id
_entity.type
_entity.pdbx_description
1 polymer ?
#
loop_
_entity_poly.entity_id
_entity_poly.type
_entity_poly.pdbx_seq_one_letter_code
_entity_poly.pdbx_strand_id
1 'polypeptide(L)'
;MLMPRDLACGLAAFALLPVWAEEGLPQRAPVTQFAPLLRAALDAPGGTAHGVLAGLVAAAFKRQFGTGGEIDIDVSTIVRYAQPGCARLRVDVSQEGVKLSAQAAPQRQQVRFELNYCSDGLPPRSLATGAAR
;
A
#
# COMPACT_ATOMS: atom_id res chain seq x y z
N MET A 1 -48.04 47.24 29.31
CA MET A 1 -47.44 47.49 27.99
C MET A 1 -45.97 47.81 28.19
N LEU A 2 -45.11 47.19 27.37
CA LEU A 2 -43.67 47.43 27.11
C LEU A 2 -42.59 46.90 28.10
N MET A 3 -41.78 45.97 27.57
CA MET A 3 -40.41 45.56 27.96
C MET A 3 -39.39 46.70 27.72
N PRO A 4 -38.17 46.60 28.26
CA PRO A 4 -37.02 46.06 27.50
C PRO A 4 -36.32 44.95 28.31
N ARG A 5 -35.92 43.77 27.79
CA ARG A 5 -35.08 43.38 26.63
C ARG A 5 -33.65 43.91 26.67
N ASP A 6 -32.85 43.39 27.60
CA ASP A 6 -31.40 43.33 27.43
C ASP A 6 -30.92 41.88 27.66
N LEU A 7 -30.95 41.11 26.57
CA LEU A 7 -30.19 39.86 26.44
C LEU A 7 -28.71 40.23 26.28
N ALA A 8 -27.93 40.08 27.33
CA ALA A 8 -26.48 40.03 27.22
C ALA A 8 -26.08 38.70 26.57
N CYS A 9 -25.86 38.75 25.25
CA CYS A 9 -25.41 37.64 24.42
C CYS A 9 -23.91 37.39 24.67
N GLY A 10 -23.60 36.46 25.57
CA GLY A 10 -22.23 35.96 25.75
C GLY A 10 -21.83 35.08 24.57
N LEU A 11 -21.17 35.65 23.58
CA LEU A 11 -20.54 34.91 22.47
C LEU A 11 -19.30 34.17 23.00
N ALA A 12 -19.47 32.89 23.35
CA ALA A 12 -18.35 31.98 23.55
C ALA A 12 -17.73 31.65 22.19
N ALA A 13 -16.57 32.25 21.90
CA ALA A 13 -15.76 31.92 20.74
C ALA A 13 -15.18 30.50 20.89
N PHE A 14 -15.88 29.50 20.35
CA PHE A 14 -15.32 28.16 20.16
C PHE A 14 -14.21 28.26 19.11
N ALA A 15 -12.95 28.26 19.56
CA ALA A 15 -11.81 28.18 18.68
C ALA A 15 -11.88 26.85 17.91
N LEU A 16 -12.23 26.93 16.62
CA LEU A 16 -12.14 25.84 15.66
C LEU A 16 -10.65 25.56 15.41
N LEU A 17 -10.03 24.78 16.30
CA LEU A 17 -8.73 24.20 16.02
C LEU A 17 -8.94 23.17 14.91
N PRO A 18 -8.32 23.32 13.73
CA PRO A 18 -8.32 22.25 12.75
C PRO A 18 -7.69 21.03 13.40
N VAL A 19 -8.36 19.88 13.36
CA VAL A 19 -7.73 18.59 13.60
C VAL A 19 -6.84 18.35 12.39
N TRP A 20 -5.54 18.40 12.60
CA TRP A 20 -4.57 17.91 11.63
C TRP A 20 -4.64 16.40 11.79
N ALA A 21 -5.23 15.71 10.82
CA ALA A 21 -5.11 14.27 10.77
C ALA A 21 -3.63 13.98 10.51
N GLU A 22 -2.93 13.48 11.53
CA GLU A 22 -1.63 12.85 11.33
C GLU A 22 -1.89 11.66 10.39
N GLU A 23 -1.50 11.82 9.13
CA GLU A 23 -1.46 10.72 8.16
C GLU A 23 -0.41 9.73 8.67
N GLY A 24 -0.86 8.83 9.55
CA GLY A 24 -0.05 7.75 10.08
C GLY A 24 0.54 6.97 8.91
N LEU A 25 1.80 6.53 9.06
CA LEU A 25 2.45 5.68 8.07
C LEU A 25 1.49 4.54 7.68
N PRO A 26 1.28 4.29 6.37
CA PRO A 26 0.34 3.27 5.92
C PRO A 26 0.68 1.95 6.60
N GLN A 27 -0.24 1.48 7.45
CA GLN A 27 -0.04 0.28 8.24
C GLN A 27 0.07 -0.92 7.30
N ARG A 28 1.26 -1.50 7.20
CA ARG A 28 1.50 -2.69 6.37
C ARG A 28 0.84 -3.90 7.02
N ALA A 29 -0.23 -4.41 6.42
CA ALA A 29 -0.90 -5.60 6.91
C ALA A 29 -0.09 -6.87 6.59
N PRO A 30 -0.08 -7.88 7.48
CA PRO A 30 0.52 -9.17 7.17
C PRO A 30 -0.29 -9.88 6.08
N VAL A 31 0.40 -10.38 5.07
CA VAL A 31 -0.19 -11.16 3.96
C VAL A 31 0.53 -12.48 3.77
N THR A 32 -0.18 -13.52 3.42
CA THR A 32 0.41 -14.85 3.13
C THR A 32 0.64 -15.08 1.64
N GLN A 33 0.10 -14.21 0.79
CA GLN A 33 0.16 -14.28 -0.66
C GLN A 33 0.14 -12.86 -1.26
N PHE A 34 0.64 -12.71 -2.49
CA PHE A 34 0.71 -11.42 -3.20
C PHE A 34 -0.66 -10.94 -3.71
N ALA A 35 -1.54 -11.86 -4.13
CA ALA A 35 -2.78 -11.53 -4.83
C ALA A 35 -3.70 -10.52 -4.11
N PRO A 36 -3.86 -10.55 -2.77
CA PRO A 36 -4.59 -9.52 -2.04
C PRO A 36 -4.02 -8.10 -2.24
N LEU A 37 -2.70 -7.94 -2.25
CA LEU A 37 -2.06 -6.64 -2.47
C LEU A 37 -2.21 -6.19 -3.93
N LEU A 38 -2.13 -7.11 -4.89
CA LEU A 38 -2.37 -6.80 -6.30
C LEU A 38 -3.78 -6.26 -6.51
N ARG A 39 -4.79 -6.90 -5.91
CA ARG A 39 -6.20 -6.43 -5.96
C ARG A 39 -6.37 -5.09 -5.24
N ALA A 40 -5.81 -4.95 -4.04
CA ALA A 40 -5.87 -3.69 -3.30
C ALA A 40 -5.27 -2.52 -4.10
N ALA A 41 -4.17 -2.73 -4.82
CA ALA A 41 -3.58 -1.70 -5.68
C ALA A 41 -4.47 -1.37 -6.91
N LEU A 42 -5.19 -2.36 -7.47
CA LEU A 42 -6.17 -2.10 -8.53
C LEU A 42 -7.31 -1.21 -8.03
N ASP A 43 -7.81 -1.49 -6.83
CA ASP A 43 -8.98 -0.82 -6.23
C ASP A 43 -8.63 0.55 -5.61
N ALA A 44 -7.38 0.74 -5.17
CA ALA A 44 -6.93 1.98 -4.56
C ALA A 44 -6.97 3.15 -5.57
N PRO A 45 -7.54 4.31 -5.21
CA PRO A 45 -7.50 5.50 -6.05
C PRO A 45 -6.08 5.93 -6.41
N GLY A 46 -5.15 5.84 -5.44
CA GLY A 46 -3.72 6.11 -5.63
C GLY A 46 -2.97 5.00 -6.37
N GLY A 47 -3.60 3.86 -6.63
CA GLY A 47 -2.99 2.75 -7.37
C GLY A 47 -1.91 1.99 -6.60
N THR A 48 -1.87 2.12 -5.27
CA THR A 48 -0.82 1.52 -4.42
C THR A 48 -1.39 0.60 -3.35
N ALA A 49 -0.61 -0.39 -2.95
CA ALA A 49 -0.87 -1.23 -1.79
C ALA A 49 0.45 -1.69 -1.17
N HIS A 50 0.45 -1.88 0.15
CA HIS A 50 1.64 -2.22 0.93
C HIS A 50 1.31 -3.34 1.90
N GLY A 51 2.27 -4.24 2.14
CA GLY A 51 2.12 -5.31 3.13
C GLY A 51 3.45 -5.92 3.54
N VAL A 52 3.37 -6.84 4.49
CA VAL A 52 4.50 -7.67 4.94
C VAL A 52 4.18 -9.13 4.67
N LEU A 53 5.07 -9.85 3.98
CA LEU A 53 4.89 -11.28 3.78
C LEU A 53 5.06 -12.02 5.13
N ALA A 54 4.07 -12.82 5.47
CA ALA A 54 3.98 -13.60 6.69
C ALA A 54 3.71 -15.08 6.38
N GLY A 55 3.72 -15.91 7.43
CA GLY A 55 3.45 -17.35 7.34
C GLY A 55 4.65 -18.18 6.88
N LEU A 56 4.36 -19.38 6.37
CA LEU A 56 5.37 -20.42 6.10
C LEU A 56 6.42 -19.99 5.07
N VAL A 57 6.01 -19.27 4.02
CA VAL A 57 6.94 -18.77 2.99
C VAL A 57 7.91 -17.77 3.60
N ALA A 58 7.41 -16.79 4.36
CA ALA A 58 8.28 -15.82 5.04
C ALA A 58 9.26 -16.49 6.01
N ALA A 59 8.78 -17.47 6.79
CA ALA A 59 9.63 -18.24 7.69
C ALA A 59 10.71 -19.04 6.95
N ALA A 60 10.39 -19.60 5.77
CA ALA A 60 11.37 -20.30 4.93
C ALA A 60 12.45 -19.35 4.39
N PHE A 61 12.06 -18.17 3.90
CA PHE A 61 13.00 -17.14 3.44
C PHE A 61 13.92 -16.67 4.57
N LYS A 62 13.36 -16.32 5.74
CA LYS A 62 14.13 -15.90 6.91
C LYS A 62 15.18 -16.95 7.32
N ARG A 63 14.80 -18.23 7.32
CA ARG A 63 15.73 -19.34 7.61
C ARG A 63 16.80 -19.49 6.52
N GLN A 64 16.41 -19.49 5.25
CA GLN A 64 17.32 -19.69 4.11
C GLN A 64 18.41 -18.62 4.07
N PHE A 65 18.05 -17.37 4.40
CA PHE A 65 18.93 -16.22 4.31
C PHE A 65 19.46 -15.74 5.68
N GLY A 66 19.19 -16.48 6.75
CA GLY A 66 19.69 -16.18 8.10
C GLY A 66 19.32 -14.79 8.61
N THR A 67 18.11 -14.31 8.30
CA THR A 67 17.64 -12.95 8.64
C THR A 67 16.39 -12.97 9.53
N GLY A 68 16.29 -12.01 10.45
CA GLY A 68 15.07 -11.71 11.21
C GLY A 68 14.15 -10.68 10.52
N GLY A 69 14.66 -9.96 9.51
CA GLY A 69 13.99 -8.86 8.85
C GLY A 69 12.65 -9.24 8.23
N GLU A 70 11.71 -8.30 8.22
CA GLU A 70 10.44 -8.44 7.51
C GLU A 70 10.66 -8.42 6.00
N ILE A 71 9.74 -9.08 5.28
CA ILE A 71 9.74 -9.07 3.81
C ILE A 71 8.65 -8.09 3.41
N ASP A 72 9.07 -6.87 3.11
CA ASP A 72 8.17 -5.81 2.65
C ASP A 72 7.75 -6.06 1.21
N ILE A 73 6.47 -5.85 0.93
CA ILE A 73 5.90 -5.89 -0.41
C ILE A 73 5.22 -4.55 -0.69
N ASP A 74 5.64 -3.90 -1.77
CA ASP A 74 5.04 -2.69 -2.30
C ASP A 74 4.50 -2.96 -3.70
N VAL A 75 3.24 -2.61 -3.93
CA VAL A 75 2.59 -2.73 -5.22
C VAL A 75 2.21 -1.34 -5.70
N SER A 76 2.51 -1.03 -6.96
CA SER A 76 2.10 0.22 -7.60
C SER A 76 1.56 -0.03 -9.00
N THR A 77 0.54 0.74 -9.36
CA THR A 77 -0.04 0.73 -10.71
C THR A 77 0.83 1.58 -11.63
N ILE A 78 1.39 0.97 -12.68
CA ILE A 78 2.16 1.67 -13.71
C ILE A 78 1.21 2.26 -14.75
N VAL A 79 0.25 1.46 -15.20
CA VAL A 79 -0.73 1.89 -16.21
C VAL A 79 -2.04 1.13 -16.03
N ARG A 80 -3.16 1.84 -16.17
CA ARG A 80 -4.50 1.24 -16.21
C ARG A 80 -4.89 0.98 -17.66
N TYR A 81 -5.36 -0.23 -17.94
CA TYR A 81 -5.78 -0.60 -19.29
C TYR A 81 -7.22 -0.14 -19.56
N ALA A 82 -7.59 -0.07 -20.85
CA ALA A 82 -8.95 0.22 -21.27
C ALA A 82 -9.93 -0.87 -20.83
N GLN A 83 -9.45 -2.11 -20.66
CA GLN A 83 -10.23 -3.18 -20.04
C GLN A 83 -10.46 -2.86 -18.55
N PRO A 84 -11.72 -2.78 -18.07
CA PRO A 84 -12.02 -2.48 -16.67
C PRO A 84 -11.38 -3.49 -15.71
N GLY A 85 -10.88 -2.98 -14.57
CA GLY A 85 -10.28 -3.80 -13.53
C GLY A 85 -8.93 -4.43 -13.89
N CYS A 86 -8.27 -3.96 -14.96
CA CYS A 86 -6.97 -4.45 -15.39
C CYS A 86 -5.92 -3.35 -15.40
N ALA A 87 -4.70 -3.69 -15.00
CA ALA A 87 -3.57 -2.78 -14.99
C ALA A 87 -2.25 -3.52 -15.21
N ARG A 88 -1.20 -2.77 -15.56
CA ARG A 88 0.17 -3.19 -15.32
C ARG A 88 0.57 -2.75 -13.93
N LEU A 89 0.98 -3.71 -13.12
CA LEU A 89 1.44 -3.49 -11.75
C LEU A 89 2.95 -3.69 -11.68
N ARG A 90 3.61 -2.91 -10.83
CA ARG A 90 4.95 -3.16 -10.33
C ARG A 90 4.85 -3.73 -8.93
N VAL A 91 5.67 -4.73 -8.65
CA VAL A 91 5.86 -5.28 -7.31
C VAL A 91 7.31 -5.13 -6.93
N ASP A 92 7.54 -4.47 -5.80
CA ASP A 92 8.83 -4.32 -5.15
C ASP A 92 8.80 -5.16 -3.87
N VAL A 93 9.76 -6.09 -3.76
CA VAL A 93 9.94 -6.93 -2.57
C VAL A 93 11.29 -6.59 -1.97
N SER A 94 11.34 -6.25 -0.68
CA SER A 94 12.60 -6.00 0.01
C SER A 94 12.69 -6.68 1.36
N GLN A 95 13.91 -7.01 1.76
CA GLN A 95 14.19 -7.57 3.08
C GLN A 95 15.55 -7.08 3.58
N GLU A 96 15.58 -6.63 4.82
CA GLU A 96 16.80 -6.22 5.52
C GLU A 96 17.57 -7.42 6.07
N GLY A 97 18.88 -7.26 6.23
CA GLY A 97 19.73 -8.21 6.95
C GLY A 97 19.89 -9.59 6.29
N VAL A 98 19.63 -9.72 4.99
CA VAL A 98 19.79 -10.95 4.23
C VAL A 98 21.27 -11.31 4.11
N LYS A 99 21.62 -12.57 4.39
CA LYS A 99 22.94 -13.15 4.14
C LYS A 99 22.86 -14.10 2.94
N LEU A 100 23.52 -13.75 1.83
CA LEU A 100 23.52 -14.55 0.60
C LEU A 100 24.43 -15.79 0.68
N SER A 101 25.38 -15.80 1.61
CA SER A 101 26.20 -16.95 1.97
C SER A 101 26.57 -16.84 3.45
N ALA A 102 27.11 -17.91 4.04
CA ALA A 102 27.49 -17.94 5.45
C ALA A 102 28.56 -16.88 5.81
N GLN A 103 29.42 -16.52 4.85
CA GLN A 103 30.51 -15.56 5.01
C GLN A 103 30.12 -14.13 4.60
N ALA A 104 28.97 -13.95 3.94
CA ALA A 104 28.52 -12.63 3.50
C ALA A 104 28.04 -11.78 4.68
N ALA A 105 28.33 -10.48 4.63
CA ALA A 105 27.73 -9.51 5.54
C ALA A 105 26.20 -9.43 5.32
N PRO A 106 25.40 -9.17 6.36
CA PRO A 106 23.97 -8.88 6.19
C PRO A 106 23.76 -7.63 5.34
N GLN A 107 22.87 -7.71 4.35
CA GLN A 107 22.58 -6.59 3.45
C GLN A 107 21.09 -6.50 3.16
N ARG A 108 20.64 -5.31 2.77
CA ARG A 108 19.33 -5.13 2.15
C ARG A 108 19.30 -5.82 0.79
N GLN A 109 18.30 -6.64 0.55
CA GLN A 109 18.03 -7.20 -0.78
C GLN A 109 16.69 -6.70 -1.28
N GLN A 110 16.61 -6.46 -2.59
CA GLN A 110 15.39 -6.03 -3.25
C GLN A 110 15.23 -6.76 -4.59
N VAL A 111 14.02 -7.22 -4.86
CA VAL A 111 13.62 -7.78 -6.14
C VAL A 111 12.42 -6.98 -6.64
N ARG A 112 12.49 -6.55 -7.90
CA ARG A 112 11.41 -5.85 -8.59
C ARG A 112 10.95 -6.67 -9.78
N PHE A 113 9.64 -6.79 -9.95
CA PHE A 113 9.04 -7.35 -11.15
C PHE A 113 7.78 -6.59 -11.53
N GLU A 114 7.35 -6.76 -12.78
CA GLU A 114 6.13 -6.15 -13.30
C GLU A 114 5.26 -7.21 -13.96
N LEU A 115 3.95 -7.05 -13.87
CA LEU A 115 2.99 -7.99 -14.41
C LEU A 115 1.70 -7.30 -14.85
N ASN A 116 1.07 -7.85 -15.89
CA ASN A 116 -0.27 -7.45 -16.29
C ASN A 116 -1.27 -8.28 -15.48
N TYR A 117 -2.17 -7.62 -14.76
CA TYR A 117 -3.06 -8.27 -13.81
C TYR A 117 -4.46 -7.65 -13.86
N CYS A 118 -5.46 -8.51 -13.88
CA CYS A 118 -6.87 -8.15 -13.76
C CYS A 118 -7.44 -8.62 -12.42
N SER A 119 -8.57 -8.05 -12.03
CA SER A 119 -9.28 -8.40 -10.78
C SER A 119 -9.69 -9.88 -10.68
N ASP A 120 -9.84 -10.57 -11.81
CA ASP A 120 -10.09 -12.01 -11.92
C ASP A 120 -8.83 -12.88 -11.78
N GLY A 121 -7.65 -12.27 -11.67
CA GLY A 121 -6.35 -12.94 -11.56
C GLY A 121 -5.71 -13.33 -12.89
N LEU A 122 -6.35 -13.04 -14.02
CA LEU A 122 -5.85 -13.32 -15.36
C LEU A 122 -5.13 -12.10 -15.96
N PRO A 123 -4.32 -12.28 -17.02
CA PRO A 123 -3.82 -11.16 -17.81
C PRO A 123 -4.96 -10.48 -18.59
N PRO A 124 -4.83 -9.19 -18.93
CA PRO A 124 -5.79 -8.50 -19.76
C PRO A 124 -5.86 -9.12 -21.16
N ARG A 125 -7.04 -9.06 -21.78
CA ARG A 125 -7.25 -9.53 -23.16
C ARG A 125 -6.60 -8.60 -24.19
N SER A 126 -6.31 -7.36 -23.79
CA SER A 126 -5.64 -6.35 -24.61
C SER A 126 -4.82 -5.42 -23.72
N LEU A 127 -3.67 -4.98 -24.23
CA LEU A 127 -2.81 -3.99 -23.57
C LEU A 127 -3.16 -2.55 -23.96
N ALA A 128 -4.27 -2.34 -24.68
CA ALA A 128 -4.75 -1.00 -25.02
C ALA A 128 -4.99 -0.18 -23.75
N THR A 129 -4.43 1.01 -23.71
CA THR A 129 -4.67 1.99 -22.65
C THR A 129 -5.80 2.91 -23.09
N GLY A 130 -6.59 3.43 -22.15
CA GLY A 130 -7.55 4.49 -22.49
C GLY A 130 -6.83 5.68 -23.12
N ALA A 131 -7.54 6.48 -23.92
CA ALA A 131 -6.99 7.76 -24.39
C ALA A 131 -6.52 8.58 -23.17
N ALA A 132 -5.31 9.14 -23.24
CA ALA A 132 -4.83 10.07 -22.23
C ALA A 132 -5.87 11.18 -22.08
N ARG A 133 -6.41 11.33 -20.87
CA ARG A 133 -7.25 12.48 -20.52
C ARG A 133 -6.37 13.65 -20.13
#